data_AF-A0A4Q3UXF4-F1
#
_entry.id   AF-A0A4Q3UXF4-F1
#
_cell.length_a   1.000
_cell.length_b   1.000
_cell.length_c   1.000
_cell.angle_alpha   90.00
_cell.angle_beta   90.00
_cell.angle_gamma   90.00
#
_symmetry.space_group_name_H-M   'P 1'
#
loop_
_entity.id
_entity.type
_entity.pdbx_description
1 polymer ?
#
loop_
_entity_poly.entity_id
_entity_poly.type
_entity_poly.pdbx_seq_one_letter_code
_entity_poly.pdbx_strand_id
1 'polypeptide(L)'
;MIPALSIGLGLLALASLAFWILAIRLSYRIERLRNPDLSKPRLAYTNIFATAFWTPPAADPAEKKLQSQLRTRLIAALSCLLVMAGFSFALPILSVEQPATAEAPAGPPPLHVVGTTLSYVRSNQSGTEPEAILVHIPASNQIHVAKMVAACTDAAYVTATVDPAANEVTELVGGRLQRDGTQLPQAFLTLDASRKLVIRFGDAISEPAETTDAPPAPWRMYDFDLAEFALLGPREPKSFTFGLALAWPDGPPPLVRILGPVNAKFLYSSESGARHHFRISGAAFTDPVVGDRGGELITDAKFGHVIDARFGRPNHSNYSNFQLKLTSVAEGEAGTKVWADALAAHWANCAAETTP
;
A
#
# COMPACT_ATOMS: atom_id res chain seq x y z
N MET A 1 -10.82 -25.27 12.06
CA MET A 1 -11.71 -25.32 10.87
C MET A 1 -11.01 -24.93 9.57
N ILE A 2 -10.20 -23.86 9.56
CA ILE A 2 -9.50 -23.35 8.37
C ILE A 2 -8.68 -24.42 7.60
N PRO A 3 -7.82 -25.26 8.23
CA PRO A 3 -7.03 -26.24 7.47
C PRO A 3 -7.87 -27.31 6.79
N ALA A 4 -8.96 -27.78 7.42
CA ALA A 4 -9.86 -28.77 6.82
C ALA A 4 -10.62 -28.20 5.62
N LEU A 5 -11.01 -26.92 5.69
CA LEU A 5 -11.68 -26.22 4.59
C LEU A 5 -10.73 -25.96 3.41
N SER A 6 -9.49 -25.54 3.68
CA SER A 6 -8.46 -25.37 2.64
C SER A 6 -8.11 -26.69 1.95
N ILE A 7 -8.00 -27.79 2.70
CA ILE A 7 -7.81 -29.13 2.14
C ILE A 7 -9.03 -29.51 1.28
N GLY A 8 -10.25 -29.25 1.76
CA GLY A 8 -11.48 -29.50 0.99
C GLY A 8 -11.54 -28.74 -0.33
N LEU A 9 -11.20 -27.45 -0.34
CA LEU A 9 -11.13 -26.63 -1.56
C LEU A 9 -10.03 -27.11 -2.51
N GLY A 10 -8.87 -27.51 -1.98
CA GLY A 10 -7.81 -28.11 -2.78
C GLY A 10 -8.24 -29.42 -3.46
N LEU A 11 -8.95 -30.29 -2.74
CA LEU A 11 -9.50 -31.52 -3.30
C LEU A 11 -10.58 -31.26 -4.36
N LEU A 12 -11.43 -30.25 -4.16
CA LEU A 12 -12.43 -29.82 -5.16
C LEU A 12 -11.79 -29.28 -6.43
N ALA A 13 -10.69 -28.53 -6.32
CA ALA A 13 -9.94 -28.02 -7.46
C ALA A 13 -9.32 -29.17 -8.27
N LEU A 14 -8.70 -30.14 -7.60
CA LEU A 14 -8.15 -31.34 -8.24
C LEU A 14 -9.25 -32.19 -8.92
N ALA A 15 -10.38 -32.36 -8.25
CA ALA A 15 -11.53 -33.08 -8.81
C ALA A 15 -12.10 -32.37 -10.06
N SER A 16 -12.28 -31.05 -10.01
CA SER A 16 -12.74 -30.26 -11.16
C SER A 16 -11.80 -30.41 -12.35
N LEU A 17 -10.48 -30.29 -12.14
CA LEU A 17 -9.47 -30.47 -13.18
C LEU A 17 -9.52 -31.89 -13.78
N ALA A 18 -9.64 -32.92 -12.93
CA ALA A 18 -9.73 -34.30 -13.39
C ALA A 18 -10.98 -34.53 -14.27
N PHE A 19 -12.16 -34.05 -13.84
CA PHE A 19 -13.38 -34.16 -14.64
C PHE A 19 -13.29 -33.39 -15.95
N TRP A 20 -12.63 -32.22 -15.94
CA TRP A 20 -12.42 -31.41 -17.15
C TRP A 20 -11.53 -32.12 -18.18
N ILE A 21 -10.40 -32.68 -17.75
CA ILE A 21 -9.51 -33.48 -18.63
C ILE A 21 -10.25 -34.69 -19.20
N LEU A 22 -11.04 -35.37 -18.38
CA LEU A 22 -11.83 -36.52 -18.80
C LEU A 22 -12.97 -36.14 -19.77
N ALA A 23 -13.54 -34.95 -19.65
CA ALA A 23 -14.52 -34.40 -20.60
C ALA A 23 -13.86 -34.11 -21.95
N ILE A 24 -12.69 -33.47 -21.97
CA ILE A 24 -11.91 -33.23 -23.18
C ILE A 24 -11.62 -34.54 -23.92
N ARG A 25 -11.18 -35.58 -23.20
CA ARG A 25 -10.91 -36.91 -23.79
C ARG A 25 -12.16 -37.55 -24.41
N LEU A 26 -13.34 -37.39 -23.81
CA LEU A 26 -14.59 -37.90 -24.39
C LEU A 26 -15.01 -37.13 -25.63
N SER A 27 -14.87 -35.80 -25.60
CA SER A 27 -15.15 -34.95 -26.76
C SER A 27 -14.32 -35.38 -27.96
N TYR A 28 -13.03 -35.69 -27.75
CA TYR A 28 -12.17 -36.25 -28.80
C TYR A 28 -12.64 -37.60 -29.34
N ARG A 29 -13.13 -38.49 -28.47
CA ARG A 29 -13.64 -39.80 -28.90
C ARG A 29 -14.92 -39.65 -29.74
N ILE A 30 -15.82 -38.75 -29.35
CA ILE A 30 -17.05 -38.45 -30.10
C ILE A 30 -16.68 -37.88 -31.48
N GLU A 31 -15.74 -36.94 -31.53
CA GLU A 31 -15.29 -36.34 -32.80
C GLU A 31 -14.70 -37.38 -33.74
N ARG A 32 -13.90 -38.32 -33.21
CA ARG A 32 -13.32 -39.41 -34.00
C ARG A 32 -14.36 -40.41 -34.51
N LEU A 33 -15.44 -40.63 -33.75
CA LEU A 33 -16.56 -41.47 -34.20
C LEU A 33 -17.34 -40.79 -35.33
N ARG A 34 -17.56 -39.48 -35.23
CA ARG A 34 -18.27 -38.70 -36.26
C ARG A 34 -17.46 -38.54 -37.53
N ASN A 35 -16.14 -38.40 -37.40
CA ASN A 35 -15.23 -38.08 -38.49
C ASN A 35 -13.99 -39.00 -38.49
N PRO A 36 -14.15 -40.27 -38.89
CA PRO A 36 -13.07 -41.27 -38.84
C PRO A 36 -11.88 -40.94 -39.76
N ASP A 37 -12.12 -40.21 -40.85
CA ASP A 37 -11.12 -39.89 -41.89
C ASP A 37 -10.27 -38.65 -41.59
N LEU A 38 -10.53 -37.94 -40.48
CA LEU A 38 -9.74 -36.77 -40.10
C LEU A 38 -8.35 -37.17 -39.60
N SER A 39 -7.31 -36.77 -40.35
CA SER A 39 -5.90 -37.02 -40.02
C SER A 39 -5.45 -36.38 -38.71
N LYS A 40 -6.12 -35.31 -38.26
CA LYS A 40 -5.94 -34.68 -36.94
C LYS A 40 -7.30 -34.18 -36.39
N PRO A 41 -7.76 -34.67 -35.23
CA PRO A 41 -8.99 -34.17 -34.63
C PRO A 41 -8.79 -32.71 -34.19
N ARG A 42 -9.64 -31.80 -34.67
CA ARG A 42 -9.60 -30.38 -34.32
C ARG A 42 -10.31 -30.16 -32.97
N LEU A 43 -9.55 -29.71 -31.95
CA LEU A 43 -10.15 -29.09 -30.77
C LEU A 43 -10.62 -27.69 -31.15
N ALA A 44 -11.89 -27.54 -31.53
CA ALA A 44 -12.56 -26.26 -31.36
C ALA A 44 -13.11 -26.24 -29.93
N TYR A 45 -12.48 -25.49 -29.02
CA TYR A 45 -12.95 -25.33 -27.64
C TYR A 45 -14.43 -24.91 -27.54
N THR A 46 -14.96 -24.28 -28.59
CA THR A 46 -16.37 -23.90 -28.77
C THR A 46 -17.34 -25.09 -28.94
N ASN A 47 -16.85 -26.33 -29.09
CA ASN A 47 -17.68 -27.47 -29.49
C ASN A 47 -17.99 -28.48 -28.37
N ILE A 48 -17.34 -28.38 -27.20
CA ILE A 48 -17.54 -29.37 -26.12
C ILE A 48 -18.91 -29.22 -25.45
N PHE A 49 -19.35 -27.98 -25.21
CA PHE A 49 -20.67 -27.66 -24.66
C PHE A 49 -21.76 -27.87 -25.70
N ALA A 50 -21.50 -27.56 -26.96
CA ALA A 50 -22.43 -27.85 -28.04
C ALA A 50 -22.69 -29.35 -28.17
N THR A 51 -21.63 -30.16 -28.21
CA THR A 51 -21.72 -31.62 -28.25
C THR A 51 -22.37 -32.22 -27.01
N ALA A 52 -22.19 -31.58 -25.85
CA ALA A 52 -22.83 -32.01 -24.63
C ALA A 52 -24.31 -31.61 -24.58
N PHE A 53 -24.68 -30.36 -24.79
CA PHE A 53 -26.00 -29.84 -24.40
C PHE A 53 -26.87 -29.36 -25.58
N TRP A 54 -26.28 -29.00 -26.71
CA TRP A 54 -27.00 -28.39 -27.83
C TRP A 54 -27.16 -29.31 -29.04
N THR A 55 -26.37 -30.38 -29.16
CA THR A 55 -26.61 -31.41 -30.17
C THR A 55 -27.71 -32.38 -29.73
N PRO A 56 -28.66 -32.73 -30.62
CA PRO A 56 -29.63 -33.79 -30.37
C PRO A 56 -28.95 -35.11 -29.98
N PRO A 57 -29.64 -35.99 -29.23
CA PRO A 57 -29.10 -37.30 -28.90
C PRO A 57 -28.70 -38.06 -30.16
N ALA A 58 -27.49 -38.61 -30.18
CA ALA A 58 -27.02 -39.39 -31.33
C ALA A 58 -27.92 -40.61 -31.60
N ALA A 59 -28.11 -40.93 -32.88
CA ALA A 59 -28.79 -42.14 -33.32
C ALA A 59 -27.95 -43.40 -33.05
N ASP A 60 -26.61 -43.28 -33.12
CA ASP A 60 -25.68 -44.35 -32.74
C ASP A 60 -25.67 -44.58 -31.22
N PRO A 61 -25.95 -45.81 -30.73
CA PRO A 61 -25.88 -46.14 -29.31
C PRO A 61 -24.51 -45.87 -28.66
N ALA A 62 -23.41 -46.04 -29.41
CA ALA A 62 -22.07 -45.82 -28.87
C ALA A 62 -21.80 -44.32 -28.66
N GLU A 63 -22.13 -43.48 -29.63
CA GLU A 63 -22.06 -42.03 -29.48
C GLU A 63 -23.01 -41.52 -28.38
N LYS A 64 -24.24 -42.01 -28.31
CA LYS A 64 -25.23 -41.62 -27.29
C LYS A 64 -24.72 -41.86 -25.87
N LYS A 65 -24.05 -42.98 -25.63
CA LYS A 65 -23.41 -43.30 -24.35
C LYS A 65 -22.27 -42.32 -24.02
N LEU A 66 -21.45 -41.97 -25.00
CA LEU A 66 -20.35 -41.01 -24.81
C LEU A 66 -20.86 -39.59 -24.56
N GLN A 67 -21.92 -39.15 -25.25
CA GLN A 67 -22.55 -37.85 -25.00
C GLN A 67 -23.11 -37.76 -23.56
N SER A 68 -23.75 -38.82 -23.08
CA SER A 68 -24.24 -38.89 -21.69
C SER A 68 -23.09 -38.77 -20.69
N GLN A 69 -21.99 -39.51 -20.89
CA GLN A 69 -20.80 -39.42 -20.03
C GLN A 69 -20.14 -38.04 -20.08
N LEU A 70 -20.14 -37.39 -21.25
CA LEU A 70 -19.62 -36.03 -21.42
C LEU A 70 -20.43 -35.02 -20.59
N ARG A 71 -21.77 -35.08 -20.66
CA ARG A 71 -22.67 -34.22 -19.86
C ARG A 71 -22.39 -34.38 -18.37
N THR A 72 -22.35 -35.61 -17.87
CA THR A 72 -22.12 -35.88 -16.44
C THR A 72 -20.80 -35.28 -15.96
N ARG A 73 -19.72 -35.40 -16.73
CA ARG A 73 -18.40 -34.88 -16.35
C ARG A 73 -18.34 -33.36 -16.39
N LEU A 74 -18.95 -32.73 -17.39
CA LEU A 74 -19.02 -31.27 -17.45
C LEU A 74 -19.85 -30.69 -16.31
N ILE A 75 -21.00 -31.30 -15.99
CA ILE A 75 -21.82 -30.91 -14.84
C ILE A 75 -21.01 -31.03 -13.55
N ALA A 76 -20.33 -32.17 -13.33
CA ALA A 76 -19.51 -32.37 -12.13
C ALA A 76 -18.39 -31.32 -12.00
N ALA A 77 -17.67 -31.04 -13.10
CA ALA A 77 -16.60 -30.04 -13.11
C ALA A 77 -17.13 -28.62 -12.77
N LEU A 78 -18.26 -28.24 -13.37
CA LEU A 78 -18.92 -26.95 -13.12
C LEU A 78 -19.49 -26.85 -11.71
N SER A 79 -20.08 -27.93 -11.18
CA SER A 79 -20.55 -27.98 -9.80
C SER A 79 -19.41 -27.77 -8.82
N CYS A 80 -18.24 -28.42 -9.02
CA CYS A 80 -17.05 -28.16 -8.20
C CYS A 80 -16.62 -26.68 -8.26
N LEU A 81 -16.61 -26.07 -9.46
CA LEU A 81 -16.26 -24.65 -9.62
C LEU A 81 -17.26 -23.72 -8.92
N LEU A 82 -18.56 -24.00 -9.01
CA LEU A 82 -19.61 -23.22 -8.34
C LEU A 82 -19.52 -23.33 -6.82
N VAL A 83 -19.24 -24.53 -6.30
CA VAL A 83 -19.03 -24.73 -4.86
C VAL A 83 -17.81 -23.92 -4.40
N MET A 84 -16.68 -23.99 -5.12
CA MET A 84 -15.50 -23.19 -4.79
C MET A 84 -15.77 -21.69 -4.86
N ALA A 85 -16.48 -21.21 -5.89
CA ALA A 85 -16.86 -19.80 -6.00
C ALA A 85 -17.76 -19.37 -4.83
N GLY A 86 -18.76 -20.17 -4.47
CA GLY A 86 -19.62 -19.91 -3.31
C GLY A 86 -18.84 -19.79 -2.01
N PHE A 87 -17.85 -20.66 -1.79
CA PHE A 87 -16.95 -20.54 -0.64
C PHE A 87 -16.09 -19.27 -0.69
N SER A 88 -15.60 -18.84 -1.86
CA SER A 88 -14.86 -17.57 -1.99
C SER A 88 -15.69 -16.33 -1.62
N PHE A 89 -17.01 -16.36 -1.81
CA PHE A 89 -17.91 -15.28 -1.38
C PHE A 89 -18.33 -15.37 0.09
N ALA A 90 -18.40 -16.59 0.66
CA ALA A 90 -18.80 -16.80 2.06
C ALA A 90 -17.63 -16.67 3.05
N LEU A 91 -16.40 -16.98 2.62
CA LEU A 91 -15.18 -16.91 3.45
C LEU A 91 -14.92 -15.52 4.07
N PRO A 92 -15.11 -14.39 3.35
CA PRO A 92 -14.99 -13.06 3.95
C PRO A 92 -16.04 -12.78 5.03
N ILE A 93 -17.20 -13.43 4.96
CA ILE A 93 -18.33 -13.23 5.88
C ILE A 93 -18.18 -14.11 7.13
N LEU A 94 -17.62 -15.31 6.98
CA LEU A 94 -17.35 -16.26 8.05
C LEU A 94 -15.99 -16.07 8.73
N SER A 95 -15.18 -15.13 8.24
CA SER A 95 -14.02 -14.61 8.97
C SER A 95 -14.53 -13.77 10.14
N VAL A 96 -15.11 -14.46 11.13
CA VAL A 96 -15.22 -13.93 12.48
C VAL A 96 -13.79 -13.56 12.86
N GLU A 97 -13.60 -12.26 13.04
CA GLU A 97 -12.45 -11.62 13.64
C GLU A 97 -11.99 -12.51 14.79
N GLN A 98 -10.99 -13.35 14.53
CA GLN A 98 -10.40 -14.15 15.58
C GLN A 98 -9.67 -13.11 16.43
N PRO A 99 -10.13 -12.80 17.65
CA PRO A 99 -9.37 -11.92 18.50
C PRO A 99 -8.05 -12.66 18.69
N ALA A 100 -6.97 -12.07 18.18
CA ALA A 100 -5.65 -12.48 18.56
C ALA A 100 -5.53 -12.11 20.04
N THR A 101 -5.98 -13.00 20.93
CA THR A 101 -5.56 -13.03 22.34
C THR A 101 -4.13 -13.58 22.37
N ALA A 102 -3.22 -12.85 21.73
CA ALA A 102 -1.88 -12.74 22.27
C ALA A 102 -2.00 -11.63 23.33
N GLU A 103 -1.75 -11.96 24.59
CA GLU A 103 -1.50 -10.94 25.61
C GLU A 103 -0.49 -9.94 25.05
N ALA A 104 -0.95 -8.71 24.79
CA ALA A 104 -0.07 -7.62 24.43
C ALA A 104 0.95 -7.49 25.57
N PRO A 105 2.26 -7.35 25.27
CA PRO A 105 3.25 -7.08 26.31
C PRO A 105 2.77 -5.87 27.11
N ALA A 106 2.71 -6.01 28.43
CA ALA A 106 2.39 -4.92 29.35
C ALA A 106 3.55 -3.92 29.37
N GLY A 107 3.61 -3.05 28.37
CA GLY A 107 4.61 -2.02 28.20
C GLY A 107 4.21 -1.09 27.06
N PRO A 108 4.71 0.16 27.06
CA PRO A 108 4.52 1.04 25.91
C PRO A 108 5.01 0.33 24.64
N PRO A 109 4.33 0.51 23.51
CA PRO A 109 4.72 -0.11 22.26
C PRO A 109 6.19 0.19 21.93
N PRO A 110 6.93 -0.77 21.37
CA PRO A 110 8.34 -0.56 21.06
C PRO A 110 8.48 0.59 20.06
N LEU A 111 9.37 1.52 20.41
CA LEU A 111 9.81 2.60 19.56
C LEU A 111 11.11 2.20 18.87
N HIS A 112 11.35 2.77 17.69
CA HIS A 112 12.66 2.73 17.08
C HIS A 112 13.71 3.30 18.03
N VAL A 113 14.90 2.71 18.02
CA VAL A 113 16.03 3.22 18.78
C VAL A 113 16.45 4.59 18.23
N VAL A 114 16.84 5.52 19.10
CA VAL A 114 17.44 6.79 18.67
C VAL A 114 18.66 6.51 17.80
N GLY A 115 18.75 7.21 16.67
CA GLY A 115 19.74 7.00 15.61
C GLY A 115 19.21 6.18 14.44
N THR A 116 18.05 5.52 14.55
CA THR A 116 17.49 4.74 13.43
C THR A 116 17.25 5.62 12.19
N THR A 117 17.63 5.08 11.02
CA THR A 117 17.35 5.64 9.71
C THR A 117 16.61 4.61 8.85
N LEU A 118 15.45 5.03 8.33
CA LEU A 118 14.63 4.30 7.38
C LEU A 118 14.87 4.90 6.00
N SER A 119 15.23 4.07 5.02
CA SER A 119 15.44 4.51 3.63
C SER A 119 14.29 4.04 2.76
N TYR A 120 13.77 4.95 1.94
CA TYR A 120 12.66 4.69 1.05
C TYR A 120 12.98 5.19 -0.37
N VAL A 121 12.22 4.65 -1.31
CA VAL A 121 12.01 5.27 -2.62
C VAL A 121 10.58 5.75 -2.70
N ARG A 122 10.40 7.04 -2.99
CA ARG A 122 9.14 7.64 -3.42
C ARG A 122 9.10 7.64 -4.94
N SER A 123 7.95 7.32 -5.54
CA SER A 123 7.76 7.35 -6.99
C SER A 123 6.28 7.42 -7.35
N ASN A 124 5.97 7.54 -8.65
CA ASN A 124 4.69 7.05 -9.16
C ASN A 124 4.63 5.52 -9.00
N GLN A 125 3.43 4.94 -8.94
CA GLN A 125 3.18 3.50 -8.90
C GLN A 125 3.71 2.75 -10.13
N SER A 126 3.99 3.47 -11.23
CA SER A 126 4.68 2.94 -12.41
C SER A 126 6.20 2.82 -12.23
N GLY A 127 6.76 3.33 -11.13
CA GLY A 127 8.19 3.43 -10.87
C GLY A 127 8.86 4.66 -11.51
N THR A 128 8.09 5.53 -12.17
CA THR A 128 8.60 6.78 -12.74
C THR A 128 8.77 7.86 -11.66
N GLU A 129 9.66 8.83 -11.92
CA GLU A 129 10.01 9.92 -10.99
C GLU A 129 10.49 9.40 -9.61
N PRO A 130 11.48 8.49 -9.57
CA PRO A 130 11.99 8.00 -8.30
C PRO A 130 12.74 9.10 -7.53
N GLU A 131 12.55 9.13 -6.22
CA GLU A 131 13.22 10.03 -5.30
C GLU A 131 13.63 9.28 -4.03
N ALA A 132 14.84 9.51 -3.56
CA ALA A 132 15.33 8.92 -2.33
C ALA A 132 14.81 9.72 -1.14
N ILE A 133 14.11 9.04 -0.23
CA ILE A 133 13.61 9.63 1.01
C ILE A 133 14.29 8.91 2.18
N LEU A 134 14.97 9.66 3.04
CA LEU A 134 15.51 9.14 4.29
C LEU A 134 14.74 9.73 5.45
N VAL A 135 14.34 8.87 6.39
CA VAL A 135 13.69 9.26 7.63
C VAL A 135 14.60 8.86 8.79
N HIS A 136 15.15 9.84 9.50
CA HIS A 136 16.05 9.66 10.62
C HIS A 136 15.38 10.06 11.95
N ILE A 137 15.64 9.29 13.01
CA ILE A 137 15.09 9.51 14.34
C ILE A 137 16.22 9.94 15.28
N PRO A 138 16.52 11.25 15.39
CA PRO A 138 17.59 11.75 16.26
C PRO A 138 17.20 11.81 17.74
N ALA A 139 15.90 11.77 18.05
CA ALA A 139 15.37 11.73 19.41
C ALA A 139 14.01 11.03 19.44
N SER A 140 13.53 10.63 20.62
CA SER A 140 12.28 9.87 20.80
C SER A 140 11.01 10.60 20.35
N ASN A 141 11.09 11.90 20.09
CA ASN A 141 10.01 12.76 19.66
C ASN A 141 10.38 13.65 18.46
N GLN A 142 11.47 13.33 17.76
CA GLN A 142 11.94 14.09 16.60
C GLN A 142 12.14 13.20 15.40
N ILE A 143 11.80 13.73 14.23
CA ILE A 143 11.95 13.05 12.94
C ILE A 143 12.59 14.02 11.96
N HIS A 144 13.64 13.58 11.30
CA HIS A 144 14.35 14.33 10.27
C HIS A 144 14.15 13.61 8.93
N VAL A 145 13.82 14.34 7.89
CA VAL A 145 13.58 13.80 6.55
C VAL A 145 14.42 14.53 5.53
N ALA A 146 15.20 13.78 4.77
CA ALA A 146 15.90 14.28 3.59
C ALA A 146 15.26 13.68 2.33
N LYS A 147 15.00 14.54 1.33
CA LYS A 147 14.42 14.16 0.05
C LYS A 147 15.35 14.57 -1.08
N MET A 148 15.85 13.60 -1.83
CA MET A 148 16.93 13.78 -2.79
C MET A 148 16.60 13.08 -4.11
N VAL A 149 16.48 13.87 -5.18
CA VAL A 149 16.17 13.35 -6.52
C VAL A 149 17.44 12.89 -7.25
N ALA A 150 18.44 13.77 -7.35
CA ALA A 150 19.72 13.48 -8.00
C ALA A 150 20.86 14.18 -7.25
N ALA A 151 22.06 13.61 -7.31
CA ALA A 151 23.24 14.26 -6.72
C ALA A 151 23.45 15.67 -7.30
N CYS A 152 23.98 16.56 -6.49
CA CYS A 152 24.27 17.95 -6.86
C CYS A 152 23.06 18.81 -7.27
N THR A 153 21.83 18.40 -6.94
CA THR A 153 20.62 19.23 -7.12
C THR A 153 20.10 19.73 -5.78
N ASP A 154 19.15 20.67 -5.81
CA ASP A 154 18.39 21.01 -4.60
C ASP A 154 17.79 19.74 -3.97
N ALA A 155 17.80 19.71 -2.64
CA ALA A 155 17.25 18.63 -1.82
C ALA A 155 16.52 19.25 -0.62
N ALA A 156 15.38 18.66 -0.26
CA ALA A 156 14.61 19.11 0.88
C ALA A 156 15.16 18.47 2.16
N TYR A 157 15.22 19.25 3.23
CA TYR A 157 15.45 18.78 4.59
C TYR A 157 14.31 19.31 5.44
N VAL A 158 13.48 18.41 5.96
CA VAL A 158 12.32 18.73 6.79
C VAL A 158 12.46 18.06 8.15
N THR A 159 12.19 18.78 9.23
CA THR A 159 12.20 18.22 10.59
C THR A 159 10.81 18.31 11.21
N ALA A 160 10.50 17.39 12.12
CA ALA A 160 9.26 17.36 12.85
C ALA A 160 9.50 17.12 14.34
N THR A 161 8.74 17.82 15.18
CA THR A 161 8.54 17.47 16.59
C THR A 161 7.16 16.85 16.75
N VAL A 162 7.08 15.73 17.45
CA VAL A 162 5.83 15.04 17.74
C VAL A 162 5.49 15.07 19.22
N ASP A 163 4.20 15.05 19.53
CA ASP A 163 3.68 14.70 20.84
C ASP A 163 3.13 13.26 20.80
N PRO A 164 3.85 12.28 21.39
CA PRO A 164 3.41 10.90 21.43
C PRO A 164 2.11 10.69 22.21
N ALA A 165 1.79 11.56 23.19
CA ALA A 165 0.57 11.43 23.98
C ALA A 165 -0.67 11.88 23.18
N ALA A 166 -0.54 12.98 22.44
CA ALA A 166 -1.57 13.42 21.50
C ALA A 166 -1.59 12.58 20.20
N ASN A 167 -0.52 11.82 19.94
CA ASN A 167 -0.29 11.09 18.69
C ASN A 167 -0.26 12.01 17.47
N GLU A 168 0.35 13.20 17.60
CA GLU A 168 0.30 14.26 16.58
C GLU A 168 1.65 14.95 16.38
N VAL A 169 1.79 15.58 15.22
CA VAL A 169 2.87 16.52 14.94
C VAL A 169 2.51 17.87 15.55
N THR A 170 3.43 18.44 16.32
CA THR A 170 3.26 19.77 16.94
C THR A 170 4.04 20.84 16.22
N GLU A 171 5.12 20.47 15.53
CA GLU A 171 5.97 21.37 14.75
C GLU A 171 6.52 20.66 13.51
N LEU A 172 6.54 21.36 12.39
CA LEU A 172 7.27 21.02 11.17
C LEU A 172 8.12 22.21 10.73
N VAL A 173 9.38 21.95 10.42
CA VAL A 173 10.28 22.94 9.82
C VAL A 173 10.74 22.42 8.47
N GLY A 174 10.26 23.05 7.39
CA GLY A 174 10.68 22.80 6.02
C GLY A 174 11.86 23.69 5.64
N GLY A 175 12.80 23.12 4.88
CA GLY A 175 13.98 23.85 4.44
C GLY A 175 14.76 23.10 3.37
N ARG A 176 15.91 23.66 3.01
CA ARG A 176 16.85 23.08 2.04
C ARG A 176 18.01 22.38 2.76
N LEU A 177 18.38 21.19 2.27
CA LEU A 177 19.62 20.53 2.66
C LEU A 177 20.82 21.34 2.13
N GLN A 178 21.72 21.74 3.03
CA GLN A 178 22.95 22.44 2.70
C GLN A 178 24.11 21.49 2.44
N ARG A 179 25.16 21.99 1.79
CA ARG A 179 26.36 21.22 1.45
C ARG A 179 27.14 20.70 2.65
N ASP A 180 27.02 21.37 3.79
CA ASP A 180 27.61 20.95 5.06
C ASP A 180 26.73 19.93 5.83
N GLY A 181 25.63 19.48 5.23
CA GLY A 181 24.68 18.53 5.84
C GLY A 181 23.69 19.18 6.80
N THR A 182 23.69 20.51 6.94
CA THR A 182 22.73 21.23 7.77
C THR A 182 21.44 21.56 7.02
N GLN A 183 20.42 21.99 7.75
CA GLN A 183 19.18 22.53 7.19
C GLN A 183 19.29 24.05 7.12
N LEU A 184 18.96 24.64 5.96
CA LEU A 184 18.55 26.05 5.89
C LEU A 184 17.02 26.09 6.04
N PRO A 185 16.49 26.44 7.22
CA PRO A 185 15.05 26.47 7.46
C PRO A 185 14.40 27.64 6.71
N GLN A 186 13.20 27.43 6.19
CA GLN A 186 12.49 28.41 5.36
C GLN A 186 10.98 28.47 5.61
N ALA A 187 10.38 27.37 6.07
CA ALA A 187 8.96 27.28 6.36
C ALA A 187 8.76 26.64 7.73
N PHE A 188 7.88 27.22 8.53
CA PHE A 188 7.60 26.76 9.89
C PHE A 188 6.10 26.57 10.04
N LEU A 189 5.68 25.41 10.54
CA LEU A 189 4.30 25.09 10.80
C LEU A 189 4.19 24.58 12.24
N THR A 190 3.39 25.26 13.05
CA THR A 190 3.17 24.91 14.45
C THR A 190 1.68 24.67 14.73
N LEU A 191 1.36 23.61 15.48
CA LEU A 191 0.02 23.37 16.01
C LEU A 191 -0.13 24.12 17.34
N ASP A 192 -1.08 25.05 17.41
CA ASP A 192 -1.37 25.77 18.65
C ASP A 192 -2.35 25.00 19.58
N ALA A 193 -2.54 25.52 20.79
CA ALA A 193 -3.45 24.93 21.79
C ALA A 193 -4.94 24.95 21.38
N SER A 194 -5.31 25.80 20.41
CA SER A 194 -6.66 25.87 19.84
C SER A 194 -6.81 24.99 18.59
N ARG A 195 -5.82 24.13 18.30
CA ARG A 195 -5.73 23.31 17.09
C ARG A 195 -5.73 24.11 15.79
N LYS A 196 -5.10 25.28 15.78
CA LYS A 196 -4.76 25.97 14.54
C LYS A 196 -3.38 25.57 14.07
N LEU A 197 -3.23 25.32 12.77
CA LEU A 197 -1.94 25.28 12.11
C LEU A 197 -1.53 26.71 11.77
N VAL A 198 -0.43 27.16 12.35
CA VAL A 198 0.14 28.49 12.15
C VAL A 198 1.37 28.36 11.27
N ILE A 199 1.34 28.98 10.09
CA ILE A 199 2.36 28.85 9.06
C ILE A 199 3.16 30.16 8.93
N ARG A 200 4.48 30.06 8.93
CA ARG A 200 5.43 31.17 8.78
C ARG A 200 6.49 30.85 7.74
N PHE A 201 7.05 31.89 7.12
CA PHE A 201 8.11 31.77 6.13
C PHE A 201 9.28 32.70 6.45
N GLY A 202 10.48 32.27 6.05
CA GLY A 202 11.72 33.00 6.28
C GLY A 202 12.23 32.84 7.71
N ASP A 203 11.42 33.23 8.71
CA ASP A 203 11.80 33.19 10.12
C ASP A 203 10.68 32.60 11.00
N ALA A 204 11.04 31.83 12.02
CA ALA A 204 10.11 31.20 12.97
C ALA A 204 9.34 32.22 13.82
N ILE A 205 9.86 33.43 14.01
CA ILE A 205 9.22 34.50 14.78
C ILE A 205 8.51 35.54 13.90
N SER A 206 8.44 35.31 12.58
CA SER A 206 7.69 36.20 11.70
C SER A 206 6.18 36.19 12.02
N GLU A 207 5.48 37.20 11.53
CA GLU A 207 4.02 37.14 11.49
C GLU A 207 3.56 35.89 10.71
N PRO A 208 2.47 35.24 11.15
CA PRO A 208 1.89 34.13 10.40
C PRO A 208 1.52 34.55 8.97
N ALA A 209 2.05 33.83 7.99
CA ALA A 209 1.64 33.98 6.60
C ALA A 209 0.24 33.40 6.36
N GLU A 210 -0.10 32.33 7.09
CA GLU A 210 -1.40 31.69 7.07
C GLU A 210 -1.73 31.10 8.46
N THR A 211 -3.00 31.06 8.81
CA THR A 211 -3.50 30.33 9.97
C THR A 211 -4.80 29.65 9.61
N THR A 212 -4.88 28.34 9.84
CA THR A 212 -6.02 27.52 9.45
C THR A 212 -6.35 26.49 10.52
N ASP A 213 -7.56 25.94 10.49
CA ASP A 213 -7.92 24.81 11.36
C ASP A 213 -7.09 23.57 11.01
N ALA A 214 -6.55 22.90 12.02
CA ALA A 214 -5.89 21.63 11.82
C ALA A 214 -6.89 20.56 11.32
N PRO A 215 -6.43 19.54 10.59
CA PRO A 215 -7.25 18.38 10.27
C PRO A 215 -7.78 17.70 11.55
N PRO A 216 -8.78 16.81 11.47
CA PRO A 216 -9.20 16.00 12.60
C PRO A 216 -8.03 15.25 13.25
N ALA A 217 -8.03 15.19 14.59
CA ALA A 217 -7.00 14.49 15.35
C ALA A 217 -7.13 12.96 15.24
N PRO A 218 -6.02 12.20 15.30
CA PRO A 218 -4.65 12.68 15.14
C PRO A 218 -4.40 13.12 13.69
N TRP A 219 -3.57 14.15 13.44
CA TRP A 219 -3.29 14.63 12.08
C TRP A 219 -1.86 14.31 11.58
N ARG A 220 -1.66 14.31 10.25
CA ARG A 220 -0.40 14.05 9.54
C ARG A 220 -0.22 15.00 8.35
N MET A 221 1.03 15.27 7.97
CA MET A 221 1.40 16.03 6.77
C MET A 221 1.73 15.08 5.61
N TYR A 222 0.96 15.13 4.53
CA TYR A 222 1.09 14.15 3.43
C TYR A 222 2.39 14.32 2.62
N ASP A 223 2.82 15.57 2.41
CA ASP A 223 4.15 15.87 1.86
C ASP A 223 5.26 15.78 2.94
N PHE A 224 5.02 15.11 4.06
CA PHE A 224 6.09 14.61 4.92
C PHE A 224 6.30 13.10 4.71
N ASP A 225 5.78 12.56 3.60
CA ASP A 225 5.96 11.18 3.14
C ASP A 225 5.59 10.13 4.20
N LEU A 226 4.58 10.44 5.02
CA LEU A 226 4.13 9.60 6.14
C LEU A 226 5.24 9.29 7.17
N ALA A 227 6.31 10.08 7.19
CA ALA A 227 7.48 9.84 8.05
C ALA A 227 7.11 9.83 9.53
N GLU A 228 6.01 10.49 9.93
CA GLU A 228 5.46 10.44 11.28
C GLU A 228 5.19 9.02 11.76
N PHE A 229 4.86 8.09 10.86
CA PHE A 229 4.59 6.69 11.20
C PHE A 229 5.82 5.99 11.79
N ALA A 230 7.02 6.53 11.59
CA ALA A 230 8.24 6.04 12.22
C ALA A 230 8.16 6.09 13.76
N LEU A 231 7.44 7.05 14.33
CA LEU A 231 7.21 7.14 15.78
C LEU A 231 5.75 6.85 16.15
N LEU A 232 4.83 7.35 15.34
CA LEU A 232 3.39 7.44 15.61
C LEU A 232 2.54 6.45 14.81
N GLY A 233 3.17 5.43 14.22
CA GLY A 233 2.49 4.47 13.36
C GLY A 233 1.64 3.43 14.12
N PRO A 234 0.64 2.83 13.45
CA PRO A 234 -0.20 1.79 14.03
C PRO A 234 0.58 0.48 14.20
N ARG A 235 0.50 -0.11 15.39
CA ARG A 235 1.13 -1.40 15.73
C ARG A 235 0.12 -2.51 16.03
N GLU A 236 -1.16 -2.12 16.13
CA GLU A 236 -2.24 -3.07 16.36
C GLU A 236 -2.90 -3.45 15.02
N PRO A 237 -3.35 -4.71 14.87
CA PRO A 237 -4.08 -5.17 13.70
C PRO A 237 -5.54 -4.67 13.74
N LYS A 238 -5.74 -3.35 13.78
CA LYS A 238 -7.04 -2.69 13.91
C LYS A 238 -7.16 -1.51 12.97
N SER A 239 -8.38 -1.24 12.54
CA SER A 239 -8.66 -0.05 11.73
C SER A 239 -8.42 1.22 12.56
N PHE A 240 -7.96 2.28 11.90
CA PHE A 240 -7.71 3.57 12.54
C PHE A 240 -8.03 4.73 11.59
N THR A 241 -8.11 5.93 12.14
CA THR A 241 -8.37 7.17 11.40
C THR A 241 -7.35 8.23 11.77
N PHE A 242 -7.11 9.16 10.84
CA PHE A 242 -6.27 10.33 11.07
C PHE A 242 -6.66 11.43 10.09
N GLY A 243 -6.44 12.70 10.44
CA GLY A 243 -6.59 13.81 9.52
C GLY A 243 -5.35 14.02 8.66
N LEU A 244 -5.54 14.52 7.44
CA LEU A 244 -4.45 14.75 6.50
C LEU A 244 -4.41 16.21 6.04
N ALA A 245 -3.24 16.82 6.15
CA ALA A 245 -2.91 18.10 5.55
C ALA A 245 -1.89 17.89 4.42
N LEU A 246 -1.81 18.85 3.50
CA LEU A 246 -0.88 18.80 2.38
C LEU A 246 -0.36 20.21 2.07
N ALA A 247 0.95 20.40 2.18
CA ALA A 247 1.61 21.59 1.66
C ALA A 247 1.63 21.51 0.14
N TRP A 248 1.09 22.54 -0.54
CA TRP A 248 1.03 22.58 -2.00
C TRP A 248 1.35 24.00 -2.51
N PRO A 249 2.63 24.41 -2.43
CA PRO A 249 3.03 25.82 -2.64
C PRO A 249 2.86 26.29 -4.09
N ASP A 250 2.85 25.37 -5.07
CA ASP A 250 2.73 25.69 -6.50
C ASP A 250 1.31 26.14 -6.93
N GLY A 251 0.36 26.21 -5.99
CA GLY A 251 -1.03 26.59 -6.23
C GLY A 251 -1.38 27.97 -5.67
N PRO A 252 -2.56 28.52 -6.03
CA PRO A 252 -3.11 29.64 -5.29
C PRO A 252 -3.36 29.23 -3.83
N PRO A 253 -3.35 30.19 -2.89
CA PRO A 253 -3.71 29.93 -1.50
C PRO A 253 -5.04 29.15 -1.37
N PRO A 254 -5.19 28.32 -0.33
CA PRO A 254 -4.28 28.16 0.81
C PRO A 254 -3.00 27.37 0.48
N LEU A 255 -1.89 27.74 1.12
CA LEU A 255 -0.57 27.09 0.95
C LEU A 255 -0.56 25.70 1.59
N VAL A 256 -1.34 25.52 2.66
CA VAL A 256 -1.61 24.23 3.29
C VAL A 256 -3.07 23.86 3.09
N ARG A 257 -3.30 22.75 2.41
CA ARG A 257 -4.64 22.23 2.15
C ARG A 257 -5.03 21.22 3.21
N ILE A 258 -6.15 21.46 3.88
CA ILE A 258 -6.77 20.50 4.79
C ILE A 258 -7.57 19.51 3.94
N LEU A 259 -7.05 18.30 3.77
CA LEU A 259 -7.68 17.27 2.95
C LEU A 259 -8.83 16.57 3.69
N GLY A 260 -8.79 16.56 5.02
CA GLY A 260 -9.82 15.99 5.87
C GLY A 260 -9.46 14.59 6.40
N PRO A 261 -10.43 13.79 6.84
CA PRO A 261 -10.18 12.49 7.45
C PRO A 261 -9.76 11.42 6.44
N VAL A 262 -8.83 10.57 6.89
CA VAL A 262 -8.41 9.31 6.29
C VAL A 262 -8.95 8.17 7.14
N ASN A 263 -9.48 7.14 6.47
CA ASN A 263 -9.86 5.88 7.06
C ASN A 263 -8.89 4.79 6.60
N ALA A 264 -8.14 4.21 7.54
CA ALA A 264 -7.29 3.06 7.29
C ALA A 264 -8.01 1.80 7.82
N LYS A 265 -8.71 1.10 6.93
CA LYS A 265 -9.41 -0.13 7.26
C LYS A 265 -8.43 -1.29 7.30
N PHE A 266 -8.23 -1.90 8.46
CA PHE A 266 -7.44 -3.12 8.60
C PHE A 266 -8.05 -4.25 7.76
N LEU A 267 -7.18 -4.97 7.06
CA LEU A 267 -7.57 -6.10 6.22
C LEU A 267 -7.10 -7.42 6.81
N TYR A 268 -5.79 -7.55 7.03
CA TYR A 268 -5.15 -8.76 7.57
C TYR A 268 -3.69 -8.47 7.94
N SER A 269 -3.08 -9.43 8.63
CA SER A 269 -1.64 -9.45 8.86
C SER A 269 -0.95 -10.50 7.99
N SER A 270 0.25 -10.21 7.48
CA SER A 270 1.06 -11.15 6.69
C SER A 270 2.39 -11.45 7.38
N GLU A 271 3.20 -12.35 6.81
CA GLU A 271 4.54 -12.71 7.30
C GLU A 271 4.52 -13.07 8.79
N SER A 272 3.64 -14.02 9.15
CA SER A 272 3.47 -14.48 10.54
C SER A 272 3.12 -13.35 11.53
N GLY A 273 2.47 -12.29 11.04
CA GLY A 273 2.06 -11.15 11.86
C GLY A 273 3.02 -9.96 11.80
N ALA A 274 4.14 -10.04 11.08
CA ALA A 274 5.14 -8.97 11.01
C ALA A 274 4.67 -7.73 10.22
N ARG A 275 3.64 -7.85 9.37
CA ARG A 275 3.10 -6.71 8.61
C ARG A 275 1.59 -6.61 8.74
N HIS A 276 1.08 -5.39 8.84
CA HIS A 276 -0.34 -5.09 8.82
C HIS A 276 -0.74 -4.42 7.51
N HIS A 277 -1.81 -4.91 6.89
CA HIS A 277 -2.32 -4.42 5.62
C HIS A 277 -3.60 -3.62 5.83
N PHE A 278 -3.67 -2.44 5.23
CA PHE A 278 -4.79 -1.52 5.35
C PHE A 278 -5.27 -1.06 3.97
N ARG A 279 -6.60 -0.93 3.82
CA ARG A 279 -7.22 -0.16 2.75
C ARG A 279 -7.36 1.29 3.20
N ILE A 280 -6.82 2.21 2.42
CA ILE A 280 -6.93 3.65 2.66
C ILE A 280 -8.09 4.23 1.85
N SER A 281 -8.94 5.00 2.51
CA SER A 281 -10.04 5.77 1.92
C SER A 281 -10.35 7.02 2.76
N GLY A 282 -11.44 7.73 2.46
CA GLY A 282 -11.90 8.89 3.23
C GLY A 282 -11.83 10.18 2.43
N ALA A 283 -12.36 11.27 3.00
CA ALA A 283 -12.50 12.55 2.31
C ALA A 283 -11.16 13.08 1.80
N ALA A 284 -10.06 12.81 2.52
CA ALA A 284 -8.73 13.21 2.09
C ALA A 284 -8.27 12.57 0.77
N PHE A 285 -8.84 11.43 0.40
CA PHE A 285 -8.54 10.71 -0.83
C PHE A 285 -9.67 10.78 -1.87
N THR A 286 -10.77 11.47 -1.58
CA THR A 286 -11.82 11.71 -2.57
C THR A 286 -11.50 12.97 -3.38
N ASP A 287 -11.57 12.87 -4.70
CA ASP A 287 -11.53 13.98 -5.63
C ASP A 287 -12.91 14.14 -6.28
N PRO A 288 -13.51 15.35 -6.32
CA PRO A 288 -14.85 15.54 -6.89
C PRO A 288 -14.95 15.19 -8.38
N VAL A 289 -13.84 15.25 -9.11
CA VAL A 289 -13.79 15.02 -10.57
C VAL A 289 -13.36 13.59 -10.87
N VAL A 290 -12.35 13.09 -10.17
CA VAL A 290 -11.72 11.78 -10.45
C VAL A 290 -12.32 10.65 -9.61
N GLY A 291 -13.00 10.96 -8.50
CA GLY A 291 -13.58 10.00 -7.57
C GLY A 291 -12.61 9.56 -6.47
N ASP A 292 -12.78 8.33 -5.98
CA ASP A 292 -11.93 7.78 -4.91
C ASP A 292 -10.51 7.52 -5.41
N ARG A 293 -9.54 8.17 -4.77
CA ARG A 293 -8.10 8.06 -5.02
C ARG A 293 -7.36 7.48 -3.80
N GLY A 294 -8.05 6.66 -3.01
CA GLY A 294 -7.46 5.91 -1.89
C GLY A 294 -6.42 4.88 -2.35
N GLY A 295 -6.22 3.84 -1.56
CA GLY A 295 -5.27 2.80 -1.93
C GLY A 295 -4.91 1.84 -0.80
N GLU A 296 -3.63 1.48 -0.73
CA GLU A 296 -3.13 0.45 0.19
C GLU A 296 -1.98 1.00 1.03
N LEU A 297 -1.97 0.61 2.29
CA LEU A 297 -0.89 0.89 3.23
C LEU A 297 -0.49 -0.41 3.92
N ILE A 298 0.82 -0.65 3.97
CA ILE A 298 1.42 -1.75 4.71
C ILE A 298 2.33 -1.15 5.77
N THR A 299 2.15 -1.52 7.03
CA THR A 299 3.03 -1.11 8.14
C THR A 299 3.73 -2.29 8.77
N ASP A 300 4.89 -2.01 9.37
CA ASP A 300 5.57 -2.93 10.26
C ASP A 300 4.76 -3.09 11.55
N ALA A 301 4.48 -4.33 11.95
CA ALA A 301 3.64 -4.62 13.10
C ALA A 301 4.31 -4.28 14.44
N LYS A 302 5.65 -4.29 14.49
CA LYS A 302 6.40 -4.00 15.72
C LYS A 302 6.52 -2.50 15.93
N PHE A 303 6.96 -1.77 14.92
CA PHE A 303 7.35 -0.38 15.03
C PHE A 303 6.31 0.61 14.44
N GLY A 304 5.39 0.14 13.60
CA GLY A 304 4.33 0.94 13.00
C GLY A 304 4.74 1.78 11.78
N HIS A 305 6.03 1.80 11.43
CA HIS A 305 6.52 2.52 10.25
C HIS A 305 5.97 1.93 8.94
N VAL A 306 5.95 2.74 7.89
CA VAL A 306 5.47 2.33 6.57
C VAL A 306 6.45 1.34 5.93
N ILE A 307 5.94 0.26 5.36
CA ILE A 307 6.72 -0.67 4.52
C ILE A 307 6.45 -0.40 3.03
N ASP A 308 5.18 -0.23 2.67
CA ASP A 308 4.75 0.15 1.31
C ASP A 308 3.45 0.96 1.46
N ALA A 309 3.34 2.07 0.75
CA ALA A 309 2.13 2.85 0.63
C ALA A 309 1.88 3.16 -0.84
N ARG A 310 0.66 2.93 -1.33
CA ARG A 310 0.27 3.15 -2.73
C ARG A 310 -1.07 3.84 -2.76
N PHE A 311 -1.10 5.13 -3.10
CA PHE A 311 -2.32 5.91 -3.13
C PHE A 311 -2.54 6.50 -4.51
N GLY A 312 -3.82 6.59 -4.90
CA GLY A 312 -4.20 7.23 -6.15
C GLY A 312 -3.94 8.74 -6.14
N ARG A 313 -4.01 9.42 -4.99
CA ARG A 313 -3.76 10.85 -4.85
C ARG A 313 -2.25 11.12 -4.73
N PRO A 314 -1.64 11.96 -5.57
CA PRO A 314 -0.23 12.33 -5.42
C PRO A 314 -0.03 13.23 -4.19
N ASN A 315 1.17 13.20 -3.62
CA ASN A 315 1.55 14.09 -2.52
C ASN A 315 2.38 15.31 -2.96
N HIS A 316 2.69 15.44 -4.25
CA HIS A 316 3.35 16.62 -4.83
C HIS A 316 2.89 16.83 -6.28
N SER A 317 2.98 18.07 -6.78
CA SER A 317 2.52 18.53 -8.10
C SER A 317 3.07 17.76 -9.30
N ASN A 318 4.30 17.27 -9.22
CA ASN A 318 4.95 16.58 -10.33
C ASN A 318 4.49 15.12 -10.49
N TYR A 319 3.90 14.53 -9.45
CA TYR A 319 3.51 13.13 -9.45
C TYR A 319 2.07 12.93 -9.92
N SER A 320 1.83 11.84 -10.63
CA SER A 320 0.49 11.42 -11.06
C SER A 320 -0.29 10.68 -9.97
N ASN A 321 0.44 9.95 -9.12
CA ASN A 321 -0.05 9.18 -7.98
C ASN A 321 1.12 8.99 -7.00
N PHE A 322 0.90 8.25 -5.91
CA PHE A 322 1.90 8.10 -4.86
C PHE A 322 2.26 6.63 -4.63
N GLN A 323 3.55 6.34 -4.61
CA GLN A 323 4.14 5.16 -4.01
C GLN A 323 5.29 5.54 -3.09
N LEU A 324 5.33 4.95 -1.91
CA LEU A 324 6.48 4.99 -1.00
C LEU A 324 6.82 3.58 -0.58
N LYS A 325 8.06 3.16 -0.82
CA LYS A 325 8.51 1.80 -0.54
C LYS A 325 9.79 1.79 0.28
N LEU A 326 9.76 1.10 1.42
CA LEU A 326 10.92 0.89 2.26
C LEU A 326 11.94 0.00 1.55
N THR A 327 13.20 0.43 1.54
CA THR A 327 14.32 -0.31 0.94
C THR A 327 15.29 -0.83 1.97
N SER A 328 15.50 -0.11 3.08
CA SER A 328 16.35 -0.55 4.17
C SER A 328 16.04 0.13 5.50
N VAL A 329 16.42 -0.54 6.59
CA VAL A 329 16.41 -0.01 7.96
C VAL A 329 17.81 -0.19 8.54
N ALA A 330 18.36 0.87 9.12
CA ALA A 330 19.59 0.82 9.90
C ALA A 330 19.32 1.45 11.27
N GLU A 331 19.55 0.70 12.35
CA GLU A 331 19.22 1.14 13.71
C GLU A 331 20.42 1.78 14.42
N GLY A 332 20.17 2.65 15.39
CA GLY A 332 21.18 3.22 16.28
C GLY A 332 22.32 3.92 15.55
N GLU A 333 23.56 3.72 15.99
CA GLU A 333 24.75 4.35 15.40
C GLU A 333 24.93 4.03 13.90
N ALA A 334 24.57 2.82 13.47
CA ALA A 334 24.60 2.46 12.05
C ALA A 334 23.59 3.30 11.25
N GLY A 335 22.42 3.56 11.81
CA GLY A 335 21.42 4.46 11.23
C GLY A 335 21.92 5.90 11.13
N THR A 336 22.55 6.42 12.20
CA THR A 336 23.18 7.75 12.19
C THR A 336 24.25 7.85 11.12
N LYS A 337 25.05 6.80 10.93
CA LYS A 337 26.05 6.74 9.86
C LYS A 337 25.41 6.74 8.48
N VAL A 338 24.39 5.92 8.24
CA VAL A 338 23.65 5.89 6.95
C VAL A 338 23.08 7.27 6.61
N TRP A 339 22.51 7.96 7.59
CA TRP A 339 22.01 9.32 7.43
C TRP A 339 23.13 10.29 7.02
N ALA A 340 24.20 10.37 7.82
CA ALA A 340 25.30 11.29 7.57
C ALA A 340 26.00 11.03 6.23
N ASP A 341 26.24 9.75 5.90
CA ASP A 341 26.84 9.34 4.64
C ASP A 341 25.97 9.74 3.45
N ALA A 342 24.64 9.58 3.54
CA ALA A 342 23.72 9.93 2.47
C ALA A 342 23.70 11.44 2.20
N LEU A 343 23.67 12.26 3.26
CA LEU A 343 23.70 13.73 3.12
C LEU A 343 25.03 14.19 2.50
N ALA A 344 26.15 13.61 2.93
CA ALA A 344 27.46 13.92 2.38
C ALA A 344 27.61 13.46 0.91
N ALA A 345 27.11 12.25 0.60
CA ALA A 345 27.18 11.68 -0.74
C ALA A 345 26.38 12.48 -1.77
N HIS A 346 25.27 13.09 -1.39
CA HIS A 346 24.45 13.94 -2.28
C HIS A 346 25.24 15.12 -2.84
N TRP A 347 26.17 15.67 -2.04
CA TRP A 347 27.02 16.79 -2.42
C TRP A 347 28.45 16.39 -2.82
N ALA A 348 28.76 15.09 -2.82
CA ALA A 348 30.08 14.59 -3.16
C ALA A 348 30.41 14.89 -4.63
N ASN A 349 31.57 15.48 -4.86
CA ASN A 349 32.08 15.83 -6.20
C ASN A 349 31.24 16.87 -6.97
N CYS A 350 30.36 17.61 -6.28
CA CYS A 350 29.63 18.70 -6.90
C CYS A 350 30.55 19.92 -7.10
N ALA A 351 30.41 20.61 -8.23
CA ALA A 351 31.10 21.88 -8.45
C ALA A 351 30.79 22.85 -7.28
N ALA A 352 31.78 23.65 -6.90
CA ALA A 352 31.56 24.74 -5.97
C ALA A 352 30.48 25.67 -6.54
N GLU A 353 29.55 26.10 -5.70
CA GLU A 353 28.60 27.15 -6.10
C GLU A 353 29.38 28.39 -6.48
N THR A 354 29.26 28.80 -7.75
CA THR A 354 29.64 30.15 -8.14
C THR A 354 28.70 31.09 -7.40
N THR A 355 29.25 31.79 -6.41
CA THR A 355 28.52 32.84 -5.70
C THR A 355 28.03 33.86 -6.75
N PRO A 356 26.72 34.15 -6.83
CA PRO A 356 26.20 35.15 -7.75
C PRO A 356 26.75 36.55 -7.45
#